data_AF-A0A2G8KLD2-F1
#
_entry.id   AF-A0A2G8KLD2-F1
#
_cell.length_a   1.000
_cell.length_b   1.000
_cell.length_c   1.000
_cell.angle_alpha   90.00
_cell.angle_beta   90.00
_cell.angle_gamma   90.00
#
_symmetry.space_group_name_H-M   'P 1'
#
loop_
_entity.id
_entity.type
_entity.pdbx_description
1 polymer ?
#
loop_
_entity_poly.entity_id
_entity_poly.type
_entity_poly.pdbx_seq_one_letter_code
_entity_poly.pdbx_strand_id
1 'polypeptide(L)'
;MAATSGNEKHLVDELENAFKGCYAALVSQDNVNLQGTDQEESKADVSQAIQHFLDSAKQLEGYFLQKQMMFSIARPEEAIKEDIEELKSELARKDALIQKHQAKVDRWIQTLSLAPQTPPGGVSHLQSQARHTPQVGMHSPSAGYSGKASPRAGSSGAPLNSPLAHLEKATSSLSASFERR
;
A
#
# COMPACT_ATOMS: atom_id res chain seq x y z
N MET A 1 -17.64 20.73 33.68
CA MET A 1 -18.66 19.80 34.23
C MET A 1 -18.01 18.43 34.35
N ALA A 2 -17.89 17.91 35.57
CA ALA A 2 -17.23 16.64 35.85
C ALA A 2 -18.20 15.74 36.63
N ALA A 3 -18.88 14.83 35.92
CA ALA A 3 -19.60 13.67 36.48
C ALA A 3 -20.15 12.83 35.30
N THR A 4 -19.36 11.91 34.72
CA THR A 4 -19.90 10.92 33.77
C THR A 4 -19.37 9.50 33.98
N SER A 5 -18.41 9.27 34.88
CA SER A 5 -17.78 7.95 35.02
C SER A 5 -18.75 6.88 35.59
N GLY A 6 -19.83 7.29 36.26
CA GLY A 6 -20.89 6.38 36.72
C GLY A 6 -21.83 5.89 35.60
N ASN A 7 -21.99 6.66 34.51
CA ASN A 7 -22.85 6.29 33.38
C ASN A 7 -22.18 5.30 32.41
N GLU A 8 -20.84 5.26 32.38
CA GLU A 8 -20.06 4.43 31.45
C GLU A 8 -20.22 2.94 31.73
N LYS A 9 -20.07 2.55 32.99
CA LYS A 9 -20.26 1.17 33.43
C LYS A 9 -21.70 0.72 33.17
N HIS A 10 -22.65 1.62 33.42
CA HIS A 10 -24.06 1.37 33.15
C HIS A 10 -24.34 1.04 31.68
N LEU A 11 -23.75 1.76 30.71
CA LEU A 11 -24.03 1.50 29.28
C LEU A 11 -23.47 0.17 28.79
N VAL A 12 -22.29 -0.23 29.27
CA VAL A 12 -21.70 -1.53 28.92
C VAL A 12 -22.50 -2.66 29.56
N ASP A 13 -22.86 -2.51 30.84
CA ASP A 13 -23.70 -3.48 31.56
C ASP A 13 -25.10 -3.60 30.92
N GLU A 14 -25.67 -2.50 30.46
CA GLU A 14 -26.96 -2.43 29.78
C GLU A 14 -26.92 -3.10 28.40
N LEU A 15 -25.86 -2.85 27.62
CA LEU A 15 -25.64 -3.55 26.35
C LEU A 15 -25.44 -5.05 26.57
N GLU A 16 -24.67 -5.46 27.58
CA GLU A 16 -24.46 -6.87 27.92
C GLU A 16 -25.77 -7.55 28.32
N ASN A 17 -26.60 -6.88 29.13
CA ASN A 17 -27.92 -7.38 29.50
C ASN A 17 -28.86 -7.46 28.31
N ALA A 18 -28.86 -6.45 27.42
CA ALA A 18 -29.66 -6.46 26.20
C ALA A 18 -29.23 -7.58 25.24
N PHE A 19 -27.93 -7.85 25.13
CA PHE A 19 -27.39 -8.97 24.36
C PHE A 19 -27.84 -10.31 24.93
N LYS A 20 -27.72 -10.51 26.25
CA LYS A 20 -28.18 -11.73 26.93
C LYS A 20 -29.68 -11.96 26.72
N GLY A 21 -30.49 -10.91 26.84
CA GLY A 21 -31.94 -10.97 26.60
C GLY A 21 -32.28 -11.33 25.15
N CYS A 22 -31.62 -10.70 24.19
CA CYS A 22 -31.76 -11.01 22.77
C CYS A 22 -31.34 -12.46 22.44
N TYR A 23 -30.21 -12.90 22.96
CA TYR A 23 -29.72 -14.27 22.77
C TYR A 23 -30.66 -15.31 23.39
N ALA A 24 -31.14 -15.07 24.62
CA ALA A 24 -32.10 -15.94 25.26
C ALA A 24 -33.39 -16.05 24.43
N ALA A 25 -33.94 -14.92 23.98
CA ALA A 25 -35.13 -14.90 23.13
C ALA A 25 -34.94 -15.70 21.84
N LEU A 26 -33.74 -15.71 21.24
CA LEU A 26 -33.44 -16.46 20.03
C LEU A 26 -33.26 -17.97 20.24
N VAL A 27 -32.75 -18.38 21.41
CA VAL A 27 -32.39 -19.78 21.70
C VAL A 27 -33.47 -20.51 22.51
N SER A 28 -34.47 -19.79 23.03
CA SER A 28 -35.64 -20.39 23.69
C SER A 28 -36.29 -21.45 22.80
N GLN A 29 -36.34 -22.68 23.32
CA GLN A 29 -36.89 -23.85 22.62
C GLN A 29 -38.40 -23.72 22.36
N ASP A 30 -39.08 -22.85 23.11
CA ASP A 30 -40.51 -22.55 22.94
C ASP A 30 -40.83 -21.98 21.55
N ASN A 31 -39.87 -21.32 20.89
CA ASN A 31 -40.06 -20.79 19.54
C ASN A 31 -40.22 -21.87 18.45
N VAL A 32 -39.84 -23.13 18.74
CA VAL A 32 -39.81 -24.24 17.77
C VAL A 32 -41.10 -25.07 17.79
N ASN A 33 -41.89 -24.99 18.87
CA ASN A 33 -43.02 -25.91 19.12
C ASN A 33 -44.41 -25.25 19.15
N LEU A 34 -44.53 -23.95 18.84
CA LEU A 34 -45.79 -23.20 18.92
C LEU A 34 -46.54 -23.18 17.58
N GLN A 35 -47.84 -23.49 17.62
CA GLN A 35 -48.75 -23.46 16.47
C GLN A 35 -49.91 -22.49 16.76
N GLY A 36 -50.08 -21.46 15.92
CA GLY A 36 -51.15 -20.46 16.05
C GLY A 36 -50.67 -19.14 16.67
N THR A 37 -51.57 -18.44 17.39
CA THR A 37 -51.38 -17.10 17.99
C THR A 37 -50.11 -16.95 18.83
N ASP A 38 -49.72 -18.01 19.54
CA ASP A 38 -48.53 -18.02 20.41
C ASP A 38 -47.22 -17.89 19.58
N GLN A 39 -47.24 -18.26 18.30
CA GLN A 39 -46.11 -18.08 17.38
C GLN A 39 -45.92 -16.61 16.99
N GLU A 40 -47.00 -15.82 16.92
CA GLU A 40 -46.94 -14.42 16.55
C GLU A 40 -46.48 -13.55 17.73
N GLU A 41 -46.91 -13.90 18.94
CA GLU A 41 -46.44 -13.28 20.19
C GLU A 41 -44.94 -13.57 20.43
N SER A 42 -44.50 -14.83 20.24
CA SER A 42 -43.08 -15.21 20.27
C SER A 42 -42.24 -14.43 19.26
N LYS A 43 -42.73 -14.23 18.03
CA LYS A 43 -42.04 -13.41 17.01
C LYS A 43 -41.94 -11.94 17.41
N ALA A 44 -42.98 -11.39 18.04
CA ALA A 44 -42.98 -10.02 18.55
C ALA A 44 -41.94 -9.85 19.67
N ASP A 45 -41.88 -10.79 20.60
CA ASP A 45 -40.91 -10.77 21.71
C ASP A 45 -39.46 -10.85 21.21
N VAL A 46 -39.18 -11.73 20.25
CA VAL A 46 -37.85 -11.80 19.62
C VAL A 46 -37.51 -10.49 18.91
N SER A 47 -38.46 -9.92 18.17
CA SER A 47 -38.25 -8.65 17.47
C SER A 47 -37.98 -7.50 18.43
N GLN A 48 -38.69 -7.46 19.56
CA GLN A 48 -38.50 -6.47 20.62
C GLN A 48 -37.13 -6.63 21.30
N ALA A 49 -36.70 -7.86 21.58
CA ALA A 49 -35.39 -8.13 22.19
C ALA A 49 -34.22 -7.72 21.26
N ILE A 50 -34.37 -7.97 19.96
CA ILE A 50 -33.42 -7.50 18.93
C ILE A 50 -33.38 -5.97 18.90
N GLN A 51 -34.55 -5.32 18.87
CA GLN A 51 -34.64 -3.87 18.82
C GLN A 51 -33.98 -3.22 20.04
N HIS A 52 -34.26 -3.75 21.24
CA HIS A 52 -33.64 -3.29 22.47
C HIS A 52 -32.12 -3.41 22.44
N PHE A 53 -31.58 -4.55 21.98
CA PHE A 53 -30.14 -4.71 21.80
C PHE A 53 -29.53 -3.69 20.83
N LEU A 54 -30.18 -3.46 19.68
CA LEU A 54 -29.71 -2.48 18.71
C LEU A 54 -29.71 -1.06 19.26
N ASP A 55 -30.71 -0.70 20.06
CA ASP A 55 -30.80 0.65 20.64
C ASP A 55 -29.76 0.85 21.75
N SER A 56 -29.52 -0.14 22.61
CA SER A 56 -28.41 -0.10 23.58
C SER A 56 -27.05 -0.01 22.88
N ALA A 57 -26.86 -0.71 21.75
CA ALA A 57 -25.61 -0.66 20.98
C ALA A 57 -25.36 0.73 20.39
N LYS A 58 -26.39 1.35 19.79
CA LYS A 58 -26.32 2.72 19.27
C LYS A 58 -26.05 3.73 20.37
N GLN A 59 -26.64 3.54 21.55
CA GLN A 59 -26.41 4.43 22.68
C GLN A 59 -24.95 4.37 23.15
N LEU A 60 -24.38 3.16 23.23
CA LEU A 60 -22.97 2.98 23.57
C LEU A 60 -22.04 3.56 22.49
N GLU A 61 -22.34 3.36 21.21
CA GLU A 61 -21.60 3.96 20.09
C GLU A 61 -21.64 5.50 20.16
N GLY A 62 -22.83 6.07 20.30
CA GLY A 62 -23.02 7.52 20.41
C GLY A 62 -22.27 8.11 21.61
N TYR A 63 -22.22 7.39 22.72
CA TYR A 63 -21.43 7.77 23.89
C TYR A 63 -19.93 7.88 23.59
N PHE A 64 -19.35 6.85 22.96
CA PHE A 64 -17.92 6.84 22.63
C PHE A 64 -17.57 7.88 21.58
N LEU A 65 -18.41 8.09 20.57
CA LEU A 65 -18.22 9.16 19.58
C LEU A 65 -18.24 10.54 20.25
N GLN A 66 -19.20 10.79 21.14
CA GLN A 66 -19.27 12.05 21.88
C GLN A 66 -18.02 12.25 22.74
N LYS A 67 -17.54 11.19 23.43
CA LYS A 67 -16.32 11.23 24.22
C LYS A 67 -15.09 11.51 23.36
N GLN A 68 -14.96 10.82 22.23
CA GLN A 68 -13.85 11.02 21.29
C GLN A 68 -13.82 12.46 20.78
N MET A 69 -14.97 13.02 20.38
CA MET A 69 -15.08 14.42 19.99
C MET A 69 -14.66 15.36 21.12
N MET A 70 -15.12 15.12 22.35
CA MET A 70 -14.72 15.92 23.51
C MET A 70 -13.22 15.85 23.78
N PHE A 71 -12.59 14.68 23.62
CA PHE A 71 -11.14 14.53 23.74
C PHE A 71 -10.38 15.26 22.63
N SER A 72 -10.85 15.18 21.39
CA SER A 72 -10.27 15.90 20.25
C SER A 72 -10.30 17.41 20.46
N ILE A 73 -11.40 17.95 21.03
CA ILE A 73 -11.53 19.38 21.34
C ILE A 73 -10.72 19.77 22.57
N ALA A 74 -10.76 18.97 23.65
CA ALA A 74 -10.15 19.34 24.93
C ALA A 74 -8.64 19.09 24.99
N ARG A 75 -8.12 18.14 24.21
CA ARG A 75 -6.70 17.71 24.24
C ARG A 75 -6.14 17.44 22.83
N PRO A 76 -6.24 18.40 21.89
CA PRO A 76 -5.70 18.21 20.54
C PRO A 76 -4.19 17.94 20.55
N GLU A 77 -3.46 18.49 21.53
CA GLU A 77 -2.02 18.26 21.68
C GLU A 77 -1.67 16.81 22.02
N GLU A 78 -2.52 16.07 22.73
CA GLU A 78 -2.23 14.66 23.06
C GLU A 78 -2.36 13.77 21.82
N ALA A 79 -3.38 14.01 20.99
CA ALA A 79 -3.52 13.30 19.72
C ALA A 79 -2.28 13.54 18.82
N ILE A 80 -1.80 14.78 18.76
CA ILE A 80 -0.58 15.12 18.01
C ILE A 80 0.66 14.43 18.63
N LYS A 81 0.74 14.30 19.96
CA LYS A 81 1.85 13.58 20.60
C LYS A 81 1.84 12.09 20.26
N GLU A 82 0.68 11.45 20.28
CA GLU A 82 0.52 10.05 19.87
C GLU A 82 0.97 9.85 18.42
N ASP A 83 0.53 10.72 17.51
CA ASP A 83 0.97 10.72 16.11
C ASP A 83 2.49 10.91 15.99
N ILE A 84 3.08 11.83 16.76
CA ILE A 84 4.53 12.05 16.79
C ILE A 84 5.27 10.79 17.27
N GLU A 85 4.76 10.10 18.28
CA GLU A 85 5.36 8.86 18.79
C GLU A 85 5.28 7.73 17.77
N GLU A 86 4.15 7.58 17.09
CA GLU A 86 3.98 6.63 15.99
C GLU A 86 4.97 6.93 14.85
N LEU A 87 5.06 8.18 14.43
CA LEU A 87 6.00 8.60 13.37
C LEU A 87 7.46 8.37 13.76
N LYS A 88 7.83 8.63 15.02
CA LYS A 88 9.19 8.35 15.54
C LYS A 88 9.49 6.86 15.50
N SER A 89 8.55 6.03 15.92
CA SER A 89 8.69 4.56 15.87
C SER A 89 8.86 4.07 14.43
N GLU A 90 8.04 4.57 13.52
CA GLU A 90 8.11 4.20 12.11
C GLU A 90 9.41 4.67 11.44
N LEU A 91 9.89 5.88 11.77
CA LEU A 91 11.19 6.38 11.31
C LEU A 91 12.32 5.47 11.78
N ALA A 92 12.37 5.13 13.08
CA ALA A 92 13.39 4.25 13.63
C ALA A 92 13.40 2.87 12.95
N ARG A 93 12.21 2.31 12.68
CA ARG A 93 12.07 1.05 11.94
C ARG A 93 12.62 1.15 10.51
N LYS A 94 12.34 2.26 9.81
CA LYS A 94 12.86 2.51 8.46
C LYS A 94 14.37 2.69 8.46
N ASP A 95 14.94 3.42 9.41
CA ASP A 95 16.39 3.61 9.53
C ASP A 95 17.10 2.27 9.75
N ALA A 96 16.57 1.41 10.63
CA ALA A 96 17.10 0.07 10.84
C ALA A 96 17.05 -0.78 9.55
N LEU A 97 15.98 -0.64 8.77
CA LEU A 97 15.86 -1.33 7.49
C LEU A 97 16.88 -0.80 6.49
N ILE A 98 17.08 0.50 6.39
CA ILE A 98 18.07 1.13 5.50
C ILE A 98 19.48 0.66 5.87
N GLN A 99 19.85 0.72 7.16
CA GLN A 99 21.14 0.25 7.65
C GLN A 99 21.40 -1.22 7.28
N LYS A 100 20.37 -2.07 7.41
CA LYS A 100 20.45 -3.48 6.99
C LYS A 100 20.73 -3.63 5.49
N HIS A 101 20.15 -2.78 4.65
CA HIS A 101 20.40 -2.81 3.20
C HIS A 101 21.79 -2.27 2.85
N GLN A 102 22.22 -1.18 3.49
CA GLN A 102 23.57 -0.63 3.31
C GLN A 102 24.63 -1.68 3.66
N ALA A 103 24.49 -2.39 4.77
CA ALA A 103 25.40 -3.47 5.15
C ALA A 103 25.48 -4.60 4.11
N LYS A 104 24.37 -4.92 3.42
CA LYS A 104 24.38 -5.89 2.30
C LYS A 104 25.13 -5.36 1.09
N VAL A 105 24.89 -4.10 0.74
CA VAL A 105 25.58 -3.42 -0.38
C VAL A 105 27.08 -3.39 -0.12
N ASP A 106 27.51 -3.00 1.08
CA ASP A 106 28.92 -2.97 1.45
C ASP A 106 29.56 -4.37 1.33
N ARG A 107 28.86 -5.41 1.79
CA ARG A 107 29.31 -6.80 1.62
C ARG A 107 29.47 -7.19 0.15
N TRP A 108 28.52 -6.79 -0.71
CA TRP A 108 28.62 -7.07 -2.15
C TRP A 108 29.78 -6.31 -2.79
N ILE A 109 29.97 -5.04 -2.47
CA ILE A 109 31.10 -4.24 -2.94
C ILE A 109 32.42 -4.89 -2.52
N GLN A 110 32.56 -5.30 -1.26
CA GLN A 110 33.75 -6.01 -0.78
C GLN A 110 33.99 -7.31 -1.55
N THR A 111 32.94 -8.11 -1.77
CA THR A 111 33.05 -9.36 -2.53
C THR A 111 33.50 -9.11 -3.97
N LEU A 112 32.95 -8.08 -4.63
CA LEU A 112 33.34 -7.69 -5.99
C LEU A 112 34.76 -7.13 -6.06
N SER A 113 35.19 -6.36 -5.05
CA SER A 113 36.55 -5.82 -4.97
C SER A 113 37.61 -6.90 -4.73
N LEU A 114 37.24 -8.04 -4.14
CA LEU A 114 38.11 -9.19 -3.91
C LEU A 114 38.11 -10.17 -5.10
N ALA A 115 37.24 -9.98 -6.09
CA ALA A 115 37.24 -10.78 -7.30
C ALA A 115 38.49 -10.46 -8.13
N PRO A 116 39.22 -11.47 -8.64
CA PRO A 116 40.39 -11.22 -9.48
C PRO A 116 39.98 -10.42 -10.72
N GLN A 117 40.53 -9.23 -10.88
CA GLN A 117 40.46 -8.48 -12.14
C GLN A 117 41.24 -9.29 -13.18
N THR A 118 40.55 -10.05 -14.03
CA THR A 118 41.18 -10.68 -15.19
C THR A 118 41.83 -9.58 -16.05
N PRO A 119 43.15 -9.61 -16.29
CA PRO A 119 43.78 -8.59 -17.13
C PRO A 119 43.23 -8.67 -18.57
N PRO A 120 43.04 -7.54 -19.27
CA PRO A 120 42.60 -7.54 -20.65
C PRO A 120 43.77 -7.98 -21.53
N GLY A 121 43.81 -9.27 -21.88
CA GLY A 121 44.89 -9.84 -22.68
C GLY A 121 44.40 -10.88 -23.67
N GLY A 122 44.42 -10.49 -24.96
CA GLY A 122 44.66 -11.41 -26.08
C GLY A 122 43.45 -12.09 -26.70
N VAL A 123 42.76 -11.39 -27.62
CA VAL A 123 41.99 -12.06 -28.67
C VAL A 123 42.96 -12.67 -29.69
N SER A 124 43.37 -13.92 -29.45
CA SER A 124 44.05 -14.73 -30.47
C SER A 124 43.02 -15.41 -31.37
N HIS A 125 42.91 -14.87 -32.58
CA HIS A 125 42.92 -15.60 -33.85
C HIS A 125 42.08 -16.89 -33.99
N LEU A 126 41.01 -16.81 -34.79
CA LEU A 126 40.63 -17.85 -35.77
C LEU A 126 39.76 -17.18 -36.86
N GLN A 127 40.36 -16.78 -37.99
CA GLN A 127 40.39 -17.50 -39.26
C GLN A 127 39.04 -17.55 -40.01
N SER A 128 38.88 -16.54 -40.86
CA SER A 128 38.27 -16.54 -42.21
C SER A 128 37.40 -17.73 -42.65
N GLN A 129 36.15 -17.44 -43.02
CA GLN A 129 35.60 -17.96 -44.28
C GLN A 129 34.55 -17.01 -44.86
N ALA A 130 34.86 -16.50 -46.04
CA ALA A 130 33.98 -15.69 -46.86
C ALA A 130 32.83 -16.54 -47.42
N ARG A 131 31.60 -16.04 -47.34
CA ARG A 131 30.52 -16.40 -48.28
C ARG A 131 29.66 -15.18 -48.62
N HIS A 132 29.41 -15.10 -49.91
CA HIS A 132 28.82 -14.03 -50.69
C HIS A 132 27.31 -13.88 -50.47
N THR A 133 26.80 -12.65 -50.56
CA THR A 133 25.37 -12.38 -50.83
C THR A 133 25.25 -11.26 -51.87
N PRO A 134 24.50 -11.44 -52.97
CA PRO A 134 24.34 -10.42 -53.99
C PRO A 134 23.21 -9.42 -53.66
N GLN A 135 23.44 -8.24 -54.20
CA GLN A 135 22.66 -7.01 -54.32
C GLN A 135 21.21 -7.17 -54.82
N VAL A 136 20.27 -6.42 -54.20
CA VAL A 136 19.06 -5.74 -54.76
C VAL A 136 18.41 -4.95 -53.62
N GLY A 137 17.86 -3.74 -53.72
CA GLY A 137 17.52 -2.89 -54.85
C GLY A 137 17.16 -1.47 -54.35
N MET A 138 17.11 -0.56 -55.31
CA MET A 138 16.84 0.88 -55.23
C MET A 138 15.43 1.21 -54.73
N HIS A 139 15.26 2.24 -53.91
CA HIS A 139 14.28 3.31 -54.17
C HIS A 139 14.40 4.47 -53.16
N SER A 140 14.74 5.64 -53.72
CA SER A 140 14.51 7.00 -53.20
C SER A 140 13.10 7.44 -53.67
N PRO A 141 12.43 8.40 -53.00
CA PRO A 141 12.52 9.77 -53.52
C PRO A 141 12.46 10.89 -52.45
N SER A 142 12.92 12.07 -52.87
CA SER A 142 13.00 13.31 -52.09
C SER A 142 11.75 14.19 -52.19
N ALA A 143 11.46 14.93 -51.11
CA ALA A 143 10.97 16.31 -51.05
C ALA A 143 11.07 16.73 -49.55
N GLY A 144 11.62 17.86 -49.10
CA GLY A 144 11.84 19.17 -49.71
C GLY A 144 11.09 20.22 -48.87
N TYR A 145 11.69 20.74 -47.79
CA TYR A 145 11.41 22.09 -47.29
C TYR A 145 12.53 22.61 -46.37
N SER A 146 12.73 23.92 -46.49
CA SER A 146 13.85 24.73 -46.03
C SER A 146 13.66 25.20 -44.58
N GLY A 147 14.76 25.30 -43.84
CA GLY A 147 14.81 25.96 -42.52
C GLY A 147 16.24 26.12 -42.04
N LYS A 148 16.80 27.33 -42.23
CA LYS A 148 18.19 27.71 -41.93
C LYS A 148 18.46 27.78 -40.42
N ALA A 149 19.60 27.22 -39.97
CA ALA A 149 20.57 27.88 -39.07
C ALA A 149 21.77 26.97 -38.76
N SER A 150 22.97 27.55 -38.79
CA SER A 150 24.27 27.00 -38.35
C SER A 150 25.12 28.19 -37.88
N PRO A 151 26.27 28.03 -37.19
CA PRO A 151 26.81 26.85 -36.50
C PRO A 151 27.36 27.15 -35.08
N ARG A 152 27.51 26.14 -34.21
CA ARG A 152 28.69 26.06 -33.32
C ARG A 152 28.94 24.63 -32.86
N ALA A 153 30.21 24.26 -32.98
CA ALA A 153 30.79 22.93 -32.94
C ALA A 153 30.88 22.30 -31.54
N GLY A 154 30.95 20.96 -31.53
CA GLY A 154 31.51 20.18 -30.41
C GLY A 154 31.14 18.69 -30.41
N SER A 155 31.94 17.88 -31.11
CA SER A 155 32.17 16.42 -30.94
C SER A 155 30.95 15.49 -30.88
N SER A 156 30.62 14.75 -31.94
CA SER A 156 31.28 13.48 -32.34
C SER A 156 31.35 12.47 -31.20
N GLY A 157 30.48 11.46 -31.27
CA GLY A 157 30.25 10.49 -30.22
C GLY A 157 31.31 9.39 -30.09
N ALA A 158 31.13 8.65 -29.00
CA ALA A 158 31.52 7.26 -28.87
C ALA A 158 30.38 6.54 -28.11
N PRO A 159 29.93 5.36 -28.56
CA PRO A 159 28.93 4.59 -27.82
C PRO A 159 29.64 3.99 -26.61
N LEU A 160 29.45 4.61 -25.44
CA LEU A 160 29.80 3.97 -24.18
C LEU A 160 28.82 2.82 -23.99
N ASN A 161 29.29 1.62 -24.30
CA ASN A 161 28.65 0.34 -23.99
C ASN A 161 28.67 0.21 -22.45
N SER A 162 27.81 0.99 -21.80
CA SER A 162 27.66 1.05 -20.35
C SER A 162 26.61 0.03 -19.94
N PRO A 163 26.89 -0.86 -18.98
CA PRO A 163 25.90 -1.78 -18.41
C PRO A 163 24.60 -1.10 -17.92
N LEU A 164 24.65 0.23 -17.71
CA LEU A 164 23.50 1.06 -17.33
C LEU A 164 22.50 1.35 -18.46
N ALA A 165 22.92 1.25 -19.73
CA ALA A 165 22.06 1.59 -20.87
C ALA A 165 20.82 0.66 -20.98
N HIS A 166 20.91 -0.54 -20.43
CA HIS A 166 19.79 -1.48 -20.38
C HIS A 166 18.76 -1.13 -19.30
N LEU A 167 19.18 -0.47 -18.21
CA LEU A 167 18.30 -0.01 -17.13
C LEU A 167 17.45 1.18 -17.56
N GLU A 168 18.01 2.13 -18.31
CA GLU A 168 17.25 3.30 -18.82
C GLU A 168 16.14 2.90 -19.81
N LYS A 169 16.35 1.80 -20.55
CA LYS A 169 15.32 1.25 -21.45
C LYS A 169 14.16 0.59 -20.70
N ALA A 170 14.42 0.01 -19.53
CA ALA A 170 13.41 -0.64 -18.70
C ALA A 170 12.57 0.37 -17.88
N THR A 171 13.16 1.48 -17.44
CA THR A 171 12.41 2.52 -16.71
C THR A 171 11.50 3.32 -17.63
N SER A 172 11.89 3.50 -18.90
CA SER A 172 11.09 4.22 -19.90
C SER A 172 9.80 3.49 -20.30
N SER A 173 9.71 2.16 -20.18
CA SER A 173 8.45 1.43 -20.45
C SER A 173 7.47 1.45 -19.28
N LEU A 174 7.96 1.69 -18.07
CA LEU A 174 7.12 1.82 -16.86
C LEU A 174 6.42 3.18 -16.79
N SER A 175 7.07 4.27 -17.22
CA SER A 175 6.44 5.61 -17.27
C SER A 175 5.33 5.71 -18.32
N ALA A 176 5.50 5.10 -19.50
CA ALA A 176 4.51 5.15 -20.58
C ALA A 176 3.20 4.38 -20.29
N SER A 177 3.20 3.52 -19.25
CA SER A 177 2.04 2.70 -18.88
C SER A 177 1.11 3.39 -17.88
N PHE A 178 1.53 4.47 -17.23
CA PHE A 178 0.75 5.18 -16.19
C PHE A 178 -0.12 6.31 -16.76
N GLU A 179 0.16 6.80 -17.97
CA GLU A 179 -0.49 7.98 -18.54
C GLU A 179 -1.71 7.66 -19.42
N ARG A 180 -2.23 6.42 -19.34
CA ARG A 180 -3.36 5.94 -20.16
C ARG A 180 -4.53 5.34 -19.36
N ARG A 181 -4.78 5.81 -18.14
CA ARG A 181 -6.00 5.47 -17.38
C ARG A 181 -6.70 6.71 -16.85
#